data_AF-A0A0R3WVH8-F1
#
_entry.id   AF-A0A0R3WVH8-F1
#
_cell.length_a   1.000
_cell.length_b   1.000
_cell.length_c   1.000
_cell.angle_alpha   90.00
_cell.angle_beta   90.00
_cell.angle_gamma   90.00
#
_symmetry.space_group_name_H-M   'P 1'
#
loop_
_entity.id
_entity.type
_entity.pdbx_description
1 polymer ?
#
loop_
_entity_poly.entity_id
_entity_poly.type
_entity_poly.pdbx_seq_one_letter_code
_entity_poly.pdbx_strand_id
1 'polypeptide(L)'
;MQNNRSRAPPKRRRSDGSKVIDADAEEEDDFEADICGGVVVSTGRDFSCRVWCESEELLVLEEEAELAREVAEDEQELVRSEAIVPGAVTPEAGETGPLGRPTVTTRNAADSLMEAIDIYTRQTQSGNELEPPHPLMVAYGVPDDPDRFLFTIFSSLRLPASGGVSGLEHALGCMHSDHVIRLLPRLAAWMKRGWDTELCGRALRYLCTLHAALVTTDTNLTSTLAAVVSARQSHLSQTKRMLGMNLAALDLLQRKIEEENQISVFEEATSRRVKRIKKIKERIAKRAAVPTG
;
A
#
# COMPACT_ATOMS: atom_id res chain seq x y z
N MET A 1 16.94 -47.56 -25.82
CA MET A 1 17.85 -47.19 -26.94
C MET A 1 17.23 -45.94 -27.57
N GLN A 2 17.81 -44.76 -27.63
CA GLN A 2 19.20 -44.31 -27.64
C GLN A 2 19.35 -43.01 -26.83
N ASN A 3 20.51 -42.88 -26.20
CA ASN A 3 20.97 -41.69 -25.48
C ASN A 3 21.39 -40.59 -26.47
N ASN A 4 20.78 -39.39 -26.40
CA ASN A 4 21.35 -38.19 -27.02
C ASN A 4 22.08 -37.38 -25.96
N ARG A 5 23.41 -37.55 -25.95
CA ARG A 5 24.36 -36.80 -25.12
C ARG A 5 24.39 -35.33 -25.54
N SER A 6 24.22 -34.44 -24.56
CA SER A 6 24.46 -33.01 -24.65
C SER A 6 25.88 -32.70 -25.12
N ARG A 7 26.00 -31.90 -26.18
CA ARG A 7 27.26 -31.44 -26.77
C ARG A 7 27.73 -30.19 -26.01
N ALA A 8 28.88 -30.28 -25.33
CA ALA A 8 29.46 -29.16 -24.58
C ALA A 8 29.96 -28.04 -25.52
N PRO A 9 29.89 -26.75 -25.12
CA PRO A 9 30.37 -25.64 -25.94
C PRO A 9 31.90 -25.54 -25.93
N PRO A 10 32.52 -24.95 -26.97
CA PRO A 10 33.97 -24.91 -27.10
C PRO A 10 34.59 -23.88 -26.14
N LYS A 11 35.66 -24.29 -25.44
CA LYS A 11 36.50 -23.35 -24.66
C LYS A 11 37.24 -22.41 -25.60
N ARG A 12 36.98 -21.10 -25.50
CA ARG A 12 37.78 -20.07 -26.19
C ARG A 12 38.85 -19.47 -25.26
N ARG A 13 40.07 -19.47 -25.79
CA ARG A 13 41.29 -18.90 -25.20
C ARG A 13 41.16 -17.38 -25.06
N ARG A 14 41.57 -16.83 -23.92
CA ARG A 14 41.84 -15.39 -23.74
C ARG A 14 43.11 -15.04 -24.52
N SER A 15 43.02 -14.08 -25.43
CA SER A 15 44.18 -13.36 -25.95
C SER A 15 44.18 -11.96 -25.34
N ASP A 16 45.17 -11.69 -24.50
CA ASP A 16 45.53 -10.33 -24.08
C ASP A 16 46.05 -9.56 -25.30
N GLY A 17 45.58 -8.32 -25.44
CA GLY A 17 45.99 -7.43 -26.51
C GLY A 17 45.54 -6.01 -26.22
N SER A 18 46.26 -5.35 -25.30
CA SER A 18 46.18 -3.90 -25.12
C SER A 18 46.66 -3.19 -26.38
N LYS A 19 45.81 -2.35 -26.98
CA LYS A 19 46.28 -1.30 -27.90
C LYS A 19 45.42 -0.05 -27.76
N VAL A 20 46.05 0.99 -27.22
CA VAL A 20 45.62 2.38 -27.22
C VAL A 20 45.94 2.95 -28.60
N ILE A 21 44.96 3.53 -29.30
CA ILE A 21 45.18 4.50 -30.38
C ILE A 21 44.03 5.52 -30.30
N ASP A 22 44.36 6.74 -29.88
CA ASP A 22 43.61 7.95 -30.19
C ASP A 22 43.93 8.36 -31.63
N ALA A 23 42.92 8.67 -32.45
CA ALA A 23 42.96 9.71 -33.48
C ALA A 23 41.59 9.85 -34.14
N ASP A 24 41.09 11.08 -34.12
CA ASP A 24 39.89 11.59 -34.77
C ASP A 24 39.67 11.05 -36.20
N ALA A 25 38.57 10.34 -36.39
CA ALA A 25 37.87 10.22 -37.65
C ALA A 25 36.38 10.05 -37.33
N GLU A 26 35.54 10.84 -37.99
CA GLU A 26 34.09 10.69 -37.98
C GLU A 26 33.74 9.30 -38.56
N GLU A 27 33.68 8.29 -37.69
CA GLU A 27 32.97 7.04 -37.97
C GLU A 27 31.51 7.31 -37.63
N GLU A 28 30.69 7.43 -38.67
CA GLU A 28 29.28 7.04 -38.58
C GLU A 28 29.30 5.60 -38.04
N ASP A 29 29.09 5.47 -36.72
CA ASP A 29 28.88 4.20 -36.07
C ASP A 29 27.59 3.61 -36.65
N ASP A 30 27.73 2.87 -37.75
CA ASP A 30 26.80 1.84 -38.20
C ASP A 30 26.66 0.84 -37.05
N PHE A 31 25.80 1.18 -36.10
CA PHE A 31 25.35 0.32 -35.01
C PHE A 31 24.38 -0.75 -35.56
N GLU A 32 24.76 -1.44 -36.64
CA GLU A 32 24.23 -2.77 -36.95
C GLU A 32 24.90 -3.80 -36.04
N ALA A 33 24.74 -3.60 -34.73
CA ALA A 33 24.77 -4.73 -33.83
C ALA A 33 23.45 -5.45 -34.08
N ASP A 34 23.52 -6.59 -34.73
CA ASP A 34 22.46 -7.57 -34.82
C ASP A 34 22.05 -7.94 -33.37
N ILE A 35 21.07 -7.22 -32.78
CA ILE A 35 20.54 -7.46 -31.42
C ILE A 35 19.65 -8.71 -31.50
N CYS A 36 20.28 -9.85 -31.81
CA CYS A 36 19.69 -11.15 -31.63
C CYS A 36 19.68 -11.46 -30.12
N GLY A 37 18.74 -10.86 -29.38
CA GLY A 37 18.72 -11.06 -27.94
C GLY A 37 17.54 -10.56 -27.13
N GLY A 38 16.66 -9.69 -27.66
CA GLY A 38 15.40 -9.26 -27.01
C GLY A 38 15.50 -8.79 -25.56
N VAL A 39 16.71 -8.58 -25.02
CA VAL A 39 16.98 -8.30 -23.61
C VAL A 39 18.18 -7.36 -23.53
N VAL A 40 17.95 -6.18 -22.98
CA VAL A 40 18.98 -5.19 -22.69
C VAL A 40 19.14 -5.11 -21.18
N VAL A 41 20.39 -5.12 -20.69
CA VAL A 41 20.68 -4.96 -19.26
C VAL A 41 21.46 -3.67 -19.08
N SER A 42 20.96 -2.77 -18.21
CA SER A 42 21.65 -1.55 -17.82
C SER A 42 22.06 -1.58 -16.35
N THR A 43 23.25 -1.07 -16.04
CA THR A 43 23.78 -0.99 -14.67
C THR A 43 23.95 0.45 -14.24
N GLY A 44 23.40 0.81 -13.08
CA GLY A 44 23.45 2.16 -12.53
C GLY A 44 24.56 2.37 -11.49
N ARG A 45 24.92 3.64 -11.28
CA ARG A 45 25.88 4.09 -10.25
C ARG A 45 25.35 3.88 -8.82
N ASP A 46 24.05 3.63 -8.68
CA ASP A 46 23.37 3.25 -7.46
C ASP A 46 23.51 1.75 -7.13
N PHE A 47 24.38 1.03 -7.85
CA PHE A 47 24.51 -0.44 -7.78
C PHE A 47 23.23 -1.18 -8.14
N SER A 48 22.35 -0.57 -8.95
CA SER A 48 21.19 -1.25 -9.52
C SER A 48 21.53 -1.89 -10.87
N CYS A 49 20.93 -3.05 -11.13
CA CYS A 49 20.89 -3.67 -12.46
C CYS A 49 19.43 -3.67 -12.91
N ARG A 50 19.17 -3.12 -14.09
CA ARG A 50 17.84 -3.09 -14.72
C ARG A 50 17.88 -3.96 -15.96
N VAL A 51 16.83 -4.76 -16.14
CA VAL A 51 16.67 -5.65 -17.28
C VAL A 51 15.46 -5.15 -18.06
N TRP A 52 15.65 -4.91 -19.35
CA TRP A 52 14.65 -4.45 -20.30
C TRP A 52 14.43 -5.58 -21.29
N CYS A 53 13.21 -6.07 -21.42
CA CYS A 53 12.87 -7.08 -22.41
C CYS A 53 12.12 -6.41 -23.56
N GLU A 54 12.40 -6.84 -24.78
CA GLU A 54 11.60 -6.51 -25.96
C GLU A 54 10.18 -7.04 -25.75
N SER A 55 9.18 -6.18 -25.94
CA SER A 55 7.78 -6.58 -25.92
C SER A 55 7.41 -7.18 -27.27
N GLU A 56 6.62 -8.26 -27.28
CA GLU A 56 6.03 -8.82 -28.50
C GLU A 56 4.86 -7.96 -29.02
N GLU A 57 4.47 -6.92 -28.28
CA GLU A 57 3.37 -6.01 -28.60
C GLU A 57 3.82 -4.92 -29.58
N LEU A 58 3.04 -4.71 -30.64
CA LEU A 58 3.26 -3.64 -31.62
C LEU A 58 2.94 -2.27 -30.99
N LEU A 59 3.95 -1.41 -30.83
CA LEU A 59 3.77 -0.07 -30.29
C LEU A 59 3.25 0.89 -31.37
N VAL A 60 1.96 1.24 -31.27
CA VAL A 60 1.33 2.25 -32.12
C VAL A 60 1.51 3.62 -31.48
N LEU A 61 2.34 4.47 -32.08
CA LEU A 61 2.70 5.79 -31.52
C LEU A 61 1.49 6.71 -31.28
N GLU A 62 0.44 6.58 -32.09
CA GLU A 62 -0.79 7.36 -31.93
C GLU A 62 -1.57 6.92 -30.68
N GLU A 63 -1.67 5.61 -30.41
CA GLU A 63 -2.35 5.05 -29.25
C GLU A 63 -1.61 5.38 -27.95
N GLU A 64 -0.28 5.28 -27.94
CA GLU A 64 0.54 5.70 -26.79
C GLU A 64 0.41 7.21 -26.52
N ALA A 65 0.35 8.04 -27.57
CA ALA A 65 0.15 9.48 -27.42
C ALA A 65 -1.27 9.83 -26.93
N GLU A 66 -2.27 9.04 -27.31
CA GLU A 66 -3.65 9.17 -26.82
C GLU A 66 -3.75 8.73 -25.37
N LEU A 67 -3.19 7.58 -25.00
CA LEU A 67 -3.15 7.07 -23.63
C LEU A 67 -2.40 8.03 -22.70
N ALA A 68 -1.26 8.57 -23.14
CA ALA A 68 -0.54 9.58 -22.38
C ALA A 68 -1.35 10.87 -22.17
N ARG A 69 -2.19 11.25 -23.15
CA ARG A 69 -3.10 12.39 -23.02
C ARG A 69 -4.24 12.08 -22.05
N GLU A 70 -4.87 10.92 -22.15
CA GLU A 70 -5.92 10.47 -21.24
C GLU A 70 -5.42 10.44 -19.79
N VAL A 71 -4.24 9.85 -19.54
CA VAL A 71 -3.63 9.85 -18.20
C VAL A 71 -3.37 11.27 -17.69
N ALA A 72 -2.89 12.17 -18.55
CA ALA A 72 -2.66 13.56 -18.16
C ALA A 72 -3.96 14.35 -17.91
N GLU A 73 -5.03 14.03 -18.64
CA GLU A 73 -6.37 14.61 -18.43
C GLU A 73 -7.00 14.08 -17.13
N ASP A 74 -6.89 12.78 -16.86
CA ASP A 74 -7.34 12.14 -15.62
C ASP A 74 -6.62 12.73 -14.41
N GLU A 75 -5.28 12.90 -14.47
CA GLU A 75 -4.52 13.55 -13.42
C GLU A 75 -4.98 15.00 -13.19
N GLN A 76 -5.29 15.75 -14.25
CA GLN A 76 -5.81 17.11 -14.13
C GLN A 76 -7.22 17.16 -13.55
N GLU A 77 -8.09 16.21 -13.89
CA GLU A 77 -9.43 16.11 -13.31
C GLU A 77 -9.36 15.79 -11.81
N LEU A 78 -8.49 14.86 -11.43
CA LEU A 78 -8.26 14.50 -10.03
C LEU A 78 -7.80 15.71 -9.20
N VAL A 79 -6.88 16.51 -9.72
CA VAL A 79 -6.44 17.76 -9.07
C VAL A 79 -7.58 18.78 -8.95
N ARG A 80 -8.49 18.87 -9.93
CA ARG A 80 -9.65 19.77 -9.84
C ARG A 80 -10.68 19.29 -8.81
N SER A 81 -10.87 17.99 -8.67
CA SER A 81 -11.83 17.39 -7.74
C SER A 81 -11.44 17.54 -6.26
N GLU A 82 -10.15 17.77 -5.97
CA GLU A 82 -9.62 18.01 -4.62
C GLU A 82 -10.20 19.27 -3.96
N ALA A 83 -10.71 20.23 -4.74
CA ALA A 83 -11.18 21.52 -4.24
C ALA A 83 -12.57 21.51 -3.58
N ILE A 84 -13.31 20.39 -3.58
CA ILE A 84 -14.76 20.40 -3.29
C ILE A 84 -15.17 19.58 -2.06
N VAL A 85 -14.28 18.86 -1.36
CA VAL A 85 -14.70 18.02 -0.21
C VAL A 85 -15.03 18.89 1.02
N PRO A 86 -16.31 19.08 1.39
CA PRO A 86 -16.68 19.94 2.51
C PRO A 86 -16.35 19.22 3.83
N GLY A 87 -15.49 19.82 4.67
CA GLY A 87 -15.17 19.30 6.00
C GLY A 87 -13.95 18.36 6.07
N ALA A 88 -13.31 18.06 4.94
CA ALA A 88 -11.94 17.54 4.99
C ALA A 88 -11.02 18.69 5.43
N VAL A 89 -10.28 18.48 6.52
CA VAL A 89 -9.16 19.37 6.85
C VAL A 89 -8.24 19.27 5.66
N THR A 90 -8.07 20.36 4.90
CA THR A 90 -6.99 20.45 3.91
C THR A 90 -5.74 19.97 4.62
N PRO A 91 -5.05 18.92 4.16
CA PRO A 91 -3.75 18.63 4.69
C PRO A 91 -2.90 19.83 4.28
N GLU A 92 -2.81 20.81 5.18
CA GLU A 92 -1.69 21.73 5.26
C GLU A 92 -0.47 20.92 4.88
N ALA A 93 0.25 21.38 3.85
CA ALA A 93 1.37 20.73 3.19
C ALA A 93 2.50 20.38 4.18
N GLY A 94 2.22 19.41 5.05
CA GLY A 94 3.06 18.95 6.12
C GLY A 94 3.97 17.88 5.58
N GLU A 95 5.10 18.32 5.01
CA GLU A 95 6.39 17.62 5.07
C GLU A 95 6.43 16.14 4.63
N THR A 96 5.44 15.69 3.86
CA THR A 96 5.31 14.31 3.38
C THR A 96 5.02 14.25 1.88
N GLY A 97 5.66 15.11 1.09
CA GLY A 97 5.70 14.98 -0.38
C GLY A 97 4.32 14.90 -1.07
N PRO A 98 4.26 14.48 -2.35
CA PRO A 98 3.01 14.36 -3.12
C PRO A 98 2.07 13.24 -2.62
N LEU A 99 2.28 12.71 -1.41
CA LEU A 99 1.62 11.52 -0.87
C LEU A 99 0.20 11.77 -0.36
N GLY A 100 -0.29 13.01 -0.43
CA GLY A 100 -1.64 13.43 -0.03
C GLY A 100 -2.54 13.83 -1.19
N ARG A 101 -2.13 13.60 -2.45
CA ARG A 101 -3.01 13.84 -3.60
C ARG A 101 -3.82 12.58 -3.91
N PRO A 102 -5.12 12.69 -4.21
CA PRO A 102 -5.86 11.57 -4.76
C PRO A 102 -5.21 11.16 -6.08
N THR A 103 -4.83 9.89 -6.18
CA THR A 103 -4.27 9.30 -7.41
C THR A 103 -5.33 8.43 -8.08
N VAL A 104 -5.13 8.09 -9.36
CA VAL A 104 -5.96 7.11 -10.08
C VAL A 104 -6.08 5.81 -9.26
N THR A 105 -5.00 5.38 -8.59
CA THR A 105 -5.01 4.19 -7.74
C THR A 105 -5.99 4.29 -6.55
N THR A 106 -6.12 5.47 -5.93
CA THR A 106 -7.06 5.67 -4.82
C THR A 106 -8.52 5.77 -5.29
N ARG A 107 -8.75 6.30 -6.49
CA ARG A 107 -10.09 6.32 -7.10
C ARG A 107 -10.55 4.92 -7.48
N ASN A 108 -9.69 4.16 -8.17
CA ASN A 108 -9.98 2.76 -8.52
C ASN A 108 -10.24 1.89 -7.27
N ALA A 109 -9.52 2.17 -6.18
CA ALA A 109 -9.74 1.51 -4.91
C ALA A 109 -11.10 1.87 -4.27
N ALA A 110 -11.55 3.13 -4.40
CA ALA A 110 -12.89 3.55 -3.98
C ALA A 110 -13.98 2.83 -4.79
N ASP A 111 -13.81 2.79 -6.12
CA ASP A 111 -14.75 2.12 -7.03
C ASP A 111 -14.82 0.62 -6.74
N SER A 112 -13.68 -0.03 -6.54
CA SER A 112 -13.59 -1.44 -6.14
C SER A 112 -14.29 -1.71 -4.80
N LEU A 113 -14.17 -0.79 -3.84
CA LEU A 113 -14.84 -0.91 -2.54
C LEU A 113 -16.36 -0.73 -2.67
N MET A 114 -16.81 0.23 -3.48
CA MET A 114 -18.24 0.45 -3.73
C MET A 114 -18.87 -0.76 -4.42
N GLU A 115 -18.20 -1.31 -5.43
CA GLU A 115 -18.62 -2.55 -6.10
C GLU A 115 -18.70 -3.71 -5.10
N ALA A 116 -17.72 -3.85 -4.21
CA ALA A 116 -17.72 -4.88 -3.17
C ALA A 116 -18.92 -4.73 -2.20
N ILE A 117 -19.30 -3.50 -1.84
CA ILE A 117 -20.48 -3.23 -1.00
C ILE A 117 -21.76 -3.61 -1.74
N ASP A 118 -21.85 -3.35 -3.04
CA ASP A 118 -23.01 -3.72 -3.85
C ASP A 118 -23.14 -5.24 -3.99
N ILE A 119 -22.03 -5.95 -4.24
CA ILE A 119 -21.99 -7.41 -4.26
C ILE A 119 -22.40 -7.98 -2.90
N TYR A 120 -21.84 -7.45 -1.81
CA TYR A 120 -22.20 -7.83 -0.45
C TYR A 120 -23.71 -7.65 -0.20
N THR A 121 -24.26 -6.50 -0.61
CA THR A 121 -25.67 -6.18 -0.43
C THR A 121 -26.56 -7.14 -1.22
N ARG A 122 -26.21 -7.43 -2.48
CA ARG A 122 -26.96 -8.38 -3.32
C ARG A 122 -26.96 -9.78 -2.71
N GLN A 123 -25.79 -10.31 -2.34
CA GLN A 123 -25.62 -11.66 -1.79
C GLN A 123 -26.27 -11.84 -0.42
N THR A 124 -26.32 -10.79 0.40
CA THR A 124 -26.99 -10.83 1.72
C THR A 124 -28.49 -10.60 1.64
N GLN A 125 -28.98 -9.88 0.64
CA GLN A 125 -30.42 -9.67 0.41
C GLN A 125 -31.06 -10.84 -0.31
N SER A 126 -30.35 -11.50 -1.24
CA SER A 126 -30.95 -12.56 -2.03
C SER A 126 -31.25 -13.81 -1.21
N GLY A 127 -30.56 -14.04 -0.07
CA GLY A 127 -30.97 -14.95 1.03
C GLY A 127 -31.29 -16.40 0.65
N ASN A 128 -31.18 -16.74 -0.63
CA ASN A 128 -31.55 -17.99 -1.24
C ASN A 128 -30.26 -18.72 -1.55
N GLU A 129 -30.12 -19.92 -0.98
CA GLU A 129 -29.07 -20.91 -1.28
C GLU A 129 -28.98 -21.28 -2.78
N LEU A 130 -29.85 -20.74 -3.63
CA LEU A 130 -29.92 -20.98 -5.07
C LEU A 130 -29.14 -19.97 -5.93
N GLU A 131 -28.75 -18.80 -5.41
CA GLU A 131 -27.96 -17.87 -6.22
C GLU A 131 -26.47 -18.25 -6.15
N PRO A 132 -25.82 -18.51 -7.29
CA PRO A 132 -24.40 -18.83 -7.29
C PRO A 132 -23.58 -17.66 -6.73
N PRO A 133 -22.46 -17.96 -6.03
CA PRO A 133 -21.59 -16.91 -5.50
C PRO A 133 -21.06 -16.04 -6.63
N HIS A 134 -20.96 -14.74 -6.38
CA HIS A 134 -20.49 -13.79 -7.37
C HIS A 134 -19.09 -14.19 -7.89
N PRO A 135 -18.80 -14.08 -9.20
CA PRO A 135 -17.51 -14.50 -9.75
C PRO A 135 -16.29 -13.86 -9.07
N LEU A 136 -16.42 -12.60 -8.64
CA LEU A 136 -15.37 -11.92 -7.86
C LEU A 136 -15.15 -12.58 -6.49
N MET A 137 -16.19 -13.03 -5.80
CA MET A 137 -16.03 -13.74 -4.52
C MET A 137 -15.26 -15.05 -4.71
N VAL A 138 -15.53 -15.76 -5.82
CA VAL A 138 -14.80 -16.97 -6.20
C VAL A 138 -13.33 -16.66 -6.54
N ALA A 139 -13.07 -15.59 -7.29
CA ALA A 139 -11.71 -15.18 -7.66
C ALA A 139 -10.85 -14.83 -6.43
N TYR A 140 -11.45 -14.23 -5.40
CA TYR A 140 -10.79 -13.94 -4.13
C TYR A 140 -10.71 -15.15 -3.18
N GLY A 141 -11.24 -16.31 -3.57
CA GLY A 141 -11.17 -17.55 -2.77
C GLY A 141 -12.11 -17.56 -1.56
N VAL A 142 -13.15 -16.72 -1.56
CA VAL A 142 -14.12 -16.61 -0.45
C VAL A 142 -15.55 -16.72 -1.01
N PRO A 143 -15.95 -17.88 -1.55
CA PRO A 143 -17.25 -18.05 -2.20
C PRO A 143 -18.43 -17.99 -1.22
N ASP A 144 -18.25 -18.46 0.02
CA ASP A 144 -19.36 -18.70 0.95
C ASP A 144 -19.56 -17.59 2.00
N ASP A 145 -18.60 -16.66 2.15
CA ASP A 145 -18.63 -15.64 3.20
C ASP A 145 -18.52 -14.21 2.61
N PRO A 146 -19.66 -13.52 2.41
CA PRO A 146 -19.67 -12.16 1.87
C PRO A 146 -19.05 -11.13 2.81
N ASP A 147 -19.16 -11.32 4.14
CA ASP A 147 -18.52 -10.44 5.13
C ASP A 147 -16.99 -10.50 4.98
N ARG A 148 -16.45 -11.70 4.74
CA ARG A 148 -15.01 -11.91 4.56
C ARG A 148 -14.50 -11.42 3.22
N PHE A 149 -15.28 -11.56 2.15
CA PHE A 149 -14.97 -10.95 0.85
C PHE A 149 -14.84 -9.43 0.95
N LEU A 150 -15.87 -8.78 1.50
CA LEU A 150 -15.88 -7.32 1.66
C LEU A 150 -14.73 -6.85 2.57
N PHE A 151 -14.46 -7.57 3.67
CA PHE A 151 -13.33 -7.25 4.54
C PHE A 151 -11.97 -7.40 3.83
N THR A 152 -11.83 -8.35 2.91
CA THR A 152 -10.57 -8.56 2.17
C THR A 152 -10.26 -7.36 1.29
N ILE A 153 -11.24 -6.88 0.54
CA ILE A 153 -11.11 -5.66 -0.30
C ILE A 153 -10.92 -4.41 0.57
N PHE A 154 -11.63 -4.32 1.69
CA PHE A 154 -11.41 -3.23 2.63
C PHE A 154 -9.98 -3.25 3.23
N SER A 155 -9.44 -4.43 3.53
CA SER A 155 -8.07 -4.58 4.06
C SER A 155 -6.99 -4.26 3.02
N SER A 156 -7.27 -4.47 1.73
CA SER A 156 -6.32 -4.13 0.66
C SER A 156 -6.12 -2.62 0.50
N LEU A 157 -7.01 -1.77 1.02
CA LEU A 157 -6.84 -0.31 1.04
C LEU A 157 -5.61 0.13 1.83
N ARG A 158 -5.10 -0.69 2.74
CA ARG A 158 -3.85 -0.43 3.46
C ARG A 158 -2.60 -0.67 2.60
N LEU A 159 -2.72 -1.45 1.54
CA LEU A 159 -1.57 -1.86 0.73
C LEU A 159 -1.02 -0.67 -0.07
N PRO A 160 0.31 -0.64 -0.32
CA PRO A 160 0.94 0.42 -1.12
C PRO A 160 0.30 0.56 -2.52
N ALA A 161 -0.16 -0.55 -3.11
CA ALA A 161 -0.81 -0.58 -4.41
C ALA A 161 -2.13 0.20 -4.47
N SER A 162 -2.77 0.44 -3.32
CA SER A 162 -4.04 1.17 -3.19
C SER A 162 -3.84 2.61 -2.68
N GLY A 163 -2.59 3.12 -2.69
CA GLY A 163 -2.21 4.42 -2.11
C GLY A 163 -1.76 4.36 -0.65
N GLY A 164 -1.67 3.17 -0.05
CA GLY A 164 -1.18 2.97 1.31
C GLY A 164 -2.08 3.60 2.39
N VAL A 165 -1.53 3.83 3.59
CA VAL A 165 -2.28 4.41 4.71
C VAL A 165 -2.83 5.81 4.41
N SER A 166 -2.15 6.57 3.55
CA SER A 166 -2.60 7.89 3.07
C SER A 166 -3.77 7.74 2.09
N GLY A 167 -3.67 6.79 1.15
CA GLY A 167 -4.70 6.52 0.15
C GLY A 167 -6.02 6.01 0.70
N LEU A 168 -6.02 5.41 1.90
CA LEU A 168 -7.26 4.98 2.56
C LEU A 168 -8.26 6.12 2.76
N GLU A 169 -7.81 7.27 3.29
CA GLU A 169 -8.72 8.39 3.56
C GLU A 169 -9.24 9.00 2.26
N HIS A 170 -8.41 9.10 1.22
CA HIS A 170 -8.84 9.52 -0.12
C HIS A 170 -9.87 8.55 -0.73
N ALA A 171 -9.61 7.24 -0.71
CA ALA A 171 -10.52 6.26 -1.25
C ALA A 171 -11.88 6.28 -0.54
N LEU A 172 -11.89 6.41 0.79
CA LEU A 172 -13.12 6.55 1.57
C LEU A 172 -13.84 7.88 1.32
N GLY A 173 -13.10 8.96 1.02
CA GLY A 173 -13.66 10.26 0.71
C GLY A 173 -14.34 10.35 -0.66
N CYS A 174 -13.91 9.51 -1.61
CA CYS A 174 -14.52 9.40 -2.94
C CYS A 174 -15.84 8.59 -2.94
N MET A 175 -16.23 7.98 -1.82
CA MET A 175 -17.44 7.16 -1.75
C MET A 175 -18.72 7.99 -1.75
N HIS A 176 -19.76 7.45 -2.37
CA HIS A 176 -21.10 8.04 -2.29
C HIS A 176 -21.75 7.80 -0.92
N SER A 177 -22.56 8.77 -0.45
CA SER A 177 -23.26 8.73 0.84
C SER A 177 -24.07 7.44 1.09
N ASP A 178 -24.70 6.88 0.06
CA ASP A 178 -25.49 5.65 0.18
C ASP A 178 -24.61 4.42 0.54
N HIS A 179 -23.41 4.32 -0.05
CA HIS A 179 -22.46 3.26 0.27
C HIS A 179 -21.91 3.41 1.69
N VAL A 180 -21.73 4.66 2.15
CA VAL A 180 -21.25 4.95 3.51
C VAL A 180 -22.27 4.48 4.57
N ILE A 181 -23.55 4.73 4.35
CA ILE A 181 -24.63 4.27 5.26
C ILE A 181 -24.63 2.73 5.36
N ARG A 182 -24.40 2.04 4.25
CA ARG A 182 -24.30 0.57 4.21
C ARG A 182 -23.01 0.02 4.85
N LEU A 183 -21.89 0.73 4.71
CA LEU A 183 -20.58 0.32 5.21
C LEU A 183 -20.42 0.51 6.74
N LEU A 184 -20.93 1.61 7.30
CA LEU A 184 -20.74 1.94 8.73
C LEU A 184 -21.22 0.83 9.69
N PRO A 185 -22.40 0.20 9.51
CA PRO A 185 -22.82 -0.95 10.32
C PRO A 185 -21.92 -2.19 10.16
N ARG A 186 -21.27 -2.37 9.00
CA ARG A 186 -20.33 -3.48 8.77
C ARG A 186 -19.02 -3.25 9.51
N LEU A 187 -18.47 -2.03 9.43
CA LEU A 187 -17.29 -1.63 10.22
C LEU A 187 -17.54 -1.79 11.73
N ALA A 188 -18.76 -1.43 12.18
CA ALA A 188 -19.21 -1.66 13.55
C ALA A 188 -19.21 -3.15 13.94
N ALA A 189 -19.72 -4.03 13.07
CA ALA A 189 -19.74 -5.47 13.29
C ALA A 189 -18.33 -6.08 13.32
N TRP A 190 -17.46 -5.69 12.39
CA TRP A 190 -16.06 -6.14 12.34
C TRP A 190 -15.28 -5.72 13.57
N MET A 191 -15.49 -4.49 14.05
CA MET A 191 -14.85 -4.03 15.29
C MET A 191 -15.31 -4.83 16.52
N LYS A 192 -16.60 -5.21 16.58
CA LYS A 192 -17.08 -6.10 17.66
C LYS A 192 -16.42 -7.48 17.60
N ARG A 193 -16.24 -8.03 16.39
CA ARG A 193 -15.53 -9.31 16.15
C ARG A 193 -14.01 -9.22 16.36
N GLY A 194 -13.45 -8.01 16.51
CA GLY A 194 -12.01 -7.79 16.67
C GLY A 194 -11.21 -7.90 15.36
N TRP A 195 -11.87 -7.76 14.21
CA TRP A 195 -11.21 -7.75 12.90
C TRP A 195 -10.54 -6.39 12.69
N ASP A 196 -9.23 -6.40 12.42
CA ASP A 196 -8.34 -5.25 12.26
C ASP A 196 -8.87 -3.94 12.88
N THR A 197 -8.80 -3.88 14.22
CA THR A 197 -9.39 -2.80 15.02
C THR A 197 -8.80 -1.43 14.70
N GLU A 198 -7.55 -1.37 14.21
CA GLU A 198 -6.89 -0.13 13.83
C GLU A 198 -7.49 0.41 12.53
N LEU A 199 -7.58 -0.44 11.51
CA LEU A 199 -8.12 -0.07 10.20
C LEU A 199 -9.60 0.32 10.32
N CYS A 200 -10.41 -0.52 10.96
CA CYS A 200 -11.83 -0.22 11.19
C CYS A 200 -12.01 1.07 12.00
N GLY A 201 -11.15 1.31 13.00
CA GLY A 201 -11.19 2.51 13.82
C GLY A 201 -10.81 3.78 13.06
N ARG A 202 -9.80 3.72 12.18
CA ARG A 202 -9.41 4.84 11.32
C ARG A 202 -10.54 5.17 10.32
N ALA A 203 -11.09 4.16 9.65
CA ALA A 203 -12.19 4.33 8.71
C ALA A 203 -13.46 4.89 9.38
N LEU A 204 -13.88 4.33 10.53
CA LEU A 204 -15.02 4.84 11.29
C LEU A 204 -14.84 6.31 11.69
N ARG A 205 -13.66 6.68 12.21
CA ARG A 205 -13.37 8.07 12.57
C ARG A 205 -13.46 9.00 11.35
N TYR A 206 -12.90 8.58 10.22
CA TYR A 206 -12.89 9.37 9.00
C TYR A 206 -14.31 9.57 8.45
N LEU A 207 -15.03 8.47 8.20
CA LEU A 207 -16.39 8.49 7.65
C LEU A 207 -17.38 9.22 8.57
N CYS A 208 -17.31 9.04 9.89
CA CYS A 208 -18.18 9.75 10.82
C CYS A 208 -17.87 11.25 10.90
N THR A 209 -16.61 11.66 10.70
CA THR A 209 -16.24 13.08 10.64
C THR A 209 -16.73 13.70 9.34
N LEU A 210 -16.49 13.03 8.21
CA LEU A 210 -16.85 13.50 6.88
C LEU A 210 -18.38 13.59 6.68
N HIS A 211 -19.11 12.57 7.14
CA HIS A 211 -20.56 12.45 6.99
C HIS A 211 -21.32 12.69 8.31
N ALA A 212 -20.84 13.61 9.15
CA ALA A 212 -21.41 13.86 10.48
C ALA A 212 -22.93 14.15 10.44
N ALA A 213 -23.40 14.89 9.44
CA ALA A 213 -24.83 15.20 9.27
C ALA A 213 -25.68 13.95 8.96
N LEU A 214 -25.15 12.99 8.20
CA LEU A 214 -25.86 11.73 7.92
C LEU A 214 -25.90 10.84 9.17
N VAL A 215 -24.81 10.82 9.94
CA VAL A 215 -24.74 10.03 11.18
C VAL A 215 -25.67 10.58 12.25
N THR A 216 -25.76 11.90 12.43
CA THR A 216 -26.60 12.50 13.47
C THR A 216 -28.09 12.45 13.17
N THR A 217 -28.48 12.33 11.90
CA THR A 217 -29.89 12.25 11.49
C THR A 217 -30.45 10.84 11.62
N ASP A 218 -29.66 9.80 11.39
CA ASP A 218 -30.09 8.41 11.59
C ASP A 218 -29.85 7.90 13.02
N THR A 219 -30.95 7.76 13.76
CA THR A 219 -30.94 7.24 15.13
C THR A 219 -30.48 5.78 15.23
N ASN A 220 -30.76 4.95 14.22
CA ASN A 220 -30.34 3.54 14.21
C ASN A 220 -28.83 3.46 14.07
N LEU A 221 -28.26 4.21 13.12
CA LEU A 221 -26.83 4.29 12.91
C LEU A 221 -26.11 4.80 14.15
N THR A 222 -26.63 5.86 14.78
CA THR A 222 -26.09 6.38 16.05
C THR A 222 -26.06 5.31 17.15
N SER A 223 -27.14 4.52 17.31
CA SER A 223 -27.19 3.46 18.32
C SER A 223 -26.18 2.34 18.06
N THR A 224 -26.00 1.95 16.79
CA THR A 224 -25.03 0.92 16.41
C THR A 224 -23.60 1.39 16.65
N LEU A 225 -23.28 2.65 16.31
CA LEU A 225 -21.97 3.26 16.55
C LEU A 225 -21.69 3.45 18.04
N ALA A 226 -22.69 3.81 18.85
CA ALA A 226 -22.54 3.88 20.29
C ALA A 226 -22.13 2.52 20.90
N ALA A 227 -22.72 1.43 20.42
CA ALA A 227 -22.36 0.07 20.83
C ALA A 227 -20.94 -0.35 20.40
N VAL A 228 -20.34 0.31 19.41
CA VAL A 228 -18.96 0.05 18.97
C VAL A 228 -17.94 0.69 19.89
N VAL A 229 -18.27 1.83 20.52
CA VAL A 229 -17.36 2.54 21.43
C VAL A 229 -16.95 1.64 22.59
N SER A 230 -17.88 0.92 23.21
CA SER A 230 -17.60 -0.01 24.30
C SER A 230 -16.75 -1.20 23.84
N ALA A 231 -17.08 -1.80 22.67
CA ALA A 231 -16.31 -2.88 22.08
C ALA A 231 -14.86 -2.45 21.79
N ARG A 232 -14.67 -1.26 21.20
CA ARG A 232 -13.35 -0.67 20.94
C ARG A 232 -12.53 -0.50 22.21
N GLN A 233 -13.14 0.08 23.25
CA GLN A 233 -12.47 0.29 24.54
C GLN A 233 -12.06 -1.04 25.17
N SER A 234 -12.92 -2.06 25.09
CA SER A 234 -12.62 -3.41 25.58
C SER A 234 -11.41 -4.01 24.84
N HIS A 235 -11.43 -4.04 23.50
CA HIS A 235 -10.33 -4.56 22.68
C HIS A 235 -9.01 -3.80 22.92
N LEU A 236 -9.06 -2.47 23.02
CA LEU A 236 -7.89 -1.65 23.31
C LEU A 236 -7.33 -1.94 24.71
N SER A 237 -8.20 -2.13 25.70
CA SER A 237 -7.78 -2.46 27.07
C SER A 237 -7.12 -3.84 27.14
N GLN A 238 -7.65 -4.82 26.42
CA GLN A 238 -7.11 -6.18 26.36
C GLN A 238 -5.74 -6.21 25.67
N THR A 239 -5.62 -5.56 24.51
CA THR A 239 -4.35 -5.46 23.78
C THR A 239 -3.31 -4.71 24.59
N LYS A 240 -3.67 -3.57 25.21
CA LYS A 240 -2.78 -2.84 26.13
C LYS A 240 -2.32 -3.69 27.30
N ARG A 241 -3.23 -4.46 27.91
CA ARG A 241 -2.91 -5.35 29.05
C ARG A 241 -1.94 -6.45 28.63
N MET A 242 -2.18 -7.10 27.49
CA MET A 242 -1.30 -8.14 26.95
C MET A 242 0.09 -7.59 26.62
N LEU A 243 0.17 -6.46 25.93
CA LEU A 243 1.44 -5.79 25.63
C LEU A 243 2.18 -5.36 26.91
N GLY A 244 1.46 -4.79 27.88
CA GLY A 244 2.03 -4.38 29.16
C GLY A 244 2.58 -5.54 29.98
N MET A 245 1.85 -6.67 30.02
CA MET A 245 2.31 -7.89 30.69
C MET A 245 3.57 -8.45 30.00
N ASN A 246 3.55 -8.55 28.67
CA ASN A 246 4.68 -9.07 27.90
C ASN A 246 5.93 -8.19 28.08
N LEU A 247 5.77 -6.86 28.04
CA LEU A 247 6.87 -5.92 28.26
C LEU A 247 7.43 -6.05 29.67
N ALA A 248 6.58 -6.09 30.70
CA ALA A 248 7.04 -6.28 32.08
C ALA A 248 7.73 -7.63 32.31
N ALA A 249 7.26 -8.69 31.64
CA ALA A 249 7.90 -10.00 31.69
C ALA A 249 9.27 -10.00 30.99
N LEU A 250 9.39 -9.34 29.83
CA LEU A 250 10.66 -9.17 29.14
C LEU A 250 11.65 -8.33 29.94
N ASP A 251 11.21 -7.25 30.58
CA ASP A 251 12.05 -6.43 31.46
C ASP A 251 12.56 -7.24 32.66
N LEU A 252 11.71 -8.09 33.25
CA LEU A 252 12.11 -8.97 34.35
C LEU A 252 13.11 -10.04 33.88
N LEU A 253 12.89 -10.61 32.70
CA LEU A 253 13.80 -11.59 32.11
C LEU A 253 15.14 -10.97 31.75
N GLN A 254 15.14 -9.74 31.22
CA GLN A 254 16.34 -8.96 30.97
C GLN A 254 17.15 -8.78 32.27
N ARG A 255 16.51 -8.35 33.36
CA ARG A 255 17.19 -8.16 34.66
C ARG A 255 17.81 -9.45 35.19
N LYS A 256 17.10 -10.58 35.09
CA LYS A 256 17.63 -11.88 35.51
C LYS A 256 18.87 -12.30 34.72
N ILE A 257 18.86 -12.07 33.40
CA ILE A 257 20.02 -12.36 32.53
C ILE A 257 21.21 -11.48 32.90
N GLU A 258 20.97 -10.21 33.22
CA GLU A 258 22.02 -9.27 33.67
C GLU A 258 22.60 -9.68 35.03
N GLU A 259 21.76 -10.14 35.97
CA GLU A 259 22.18 -10.67 37.27
C GLU A 259 23.01 -11.95 37.14
N GLU A 260 22.58 -12.90 36.29
CA GLU A 260 23.29 -14.17 36.08
C GLU A 260 24.63 -14.00 35.34
N ASN A 261 24.69 -13.10 34.36
CA ASN A 261 25.89 -12.92 33.53
C ASN A 261 26.88 -11.88 34.08
N GLN A 262 26.57 -11.17 35.17
CA GLN A 262 27.39 -10.13 35.82
C GLN A 262 28.01 -9.08 34.86
N ILE A 263 27.43 -8.91 33.67
CA ILE A 263 27.90 -7.96 32.67
C ILE A 263 26.68 -7.18 32.20
N SER A 264 26.72 -5.84 32.30
CA SER A 264 25.72 -4.93 31.72
C SER A 264 25.86 -4.83 30.20
N VAL A 265 25.90 -5.99 29.50
CA VAL A 265 26.07 -6.10 28.04
C VAL A 265 24.99 -5.29 27.30
N PHE A 266 23.81 -5.15 27.91
CA PHE A 266 22.63 -4.56 27.26
C PHE A 266 22.46 -3.05 27.48
N GLU A 267 23.03 -2.43 28.53
CA GLU A 267 23.01 -0.97 28.70
C GLU A 267 23.81 -0.27 27.59
N GLU A 268 24.94 -0.85 27.18
CA GLU A 268 25.74 -0.29 26.09
C GLU A 268 25.03 -0.45 24.73
N ALA A 269 24.37 -1.59 24.49
CA ALA A 269 23.63 -1.84 23.25
C ALA A 269 22.35 -0.98 23.14
N THR A 270 21.58 -0.85 24.23
CA THR A 270 20.37 -0.02 24.27
C THR A 270 20.71 1.47 24.21
N SER A 271 21.75 1.94 24.91
CA SER A 271 22.21 3.33 24.82
C SER A 271 22.73 3.68 23.41
N ARG A 272 23.43 2.76 22.74
CA ARG A 272 23.82 2.92 21.32
C ARG A 272 22.59 3.03 20.40
N ARG A 273 21.53 2.23 20.64
CA ARG A 273 20.27 2.29 19.88
C ARG A 273 19.52 3.60 20.11
N VAL A 274 19.40 4.06 21.36
CA VAL A 274 18.75 5.34 21.70
C VAL A 274 19.51 6.52 21.09
N LYS A 275 20.85 6.52 21.17
CA LYS A 275 21.71 7.53 20.51
C LYS A 275 21.53 7.51 18.99
N ARG A 276 21.38 6.33 18.37
CA ARG A 276 21.13 6.17 16.92
C ARG A 276 19.74 6.71 16.53
N ILE A 277 18.70 6.40 17.30
CA ILE A 277 17.34 6.93 17.09
C ILE A 277 17.32 8.46 17.23
N LYS A 278 17.99 9.01 18.25
CA LYS A 278 18.12 10.46 18.44
C LYS A 278 18.82 11.13 17.25
N LYS A 279 19.93 10.56 16.77
CA LYS A 279 20.62 11.03 15.54
C LYS A 279 19.73 10.98 14.30
N ILE A 280 18.90 9.94 14.15
CA ILE A 280 17.96 9.84 13.02
C ILE A 280 16.88 10.93 13.12
N LYS A 281 16.28 11.14 14.30
CA LYS A 281 15.31 12.20 14.53
C LYS A 281 15.90 13.60 14.28
N GLU A 282 17.14 13.84 14.73
CA GLU A 282 17.84 15.10 14.46
C GLU A 282 18.15 15.28 12.96
N ARG A 283 18.49 14.22 12.23
CA ARG A 283 18.67 14.30 10.76
C ARG A 283 17.37 14.58 10.02
N ILE A 284 16.26 14.01 10.48
CA ILE A 284 14.93 14.29 9.91
C ILE A 284 14.55 15.74 10.20
N ALA A 285 14.70 16.21 11.44
CA ALA A 285 14.43 17.59 11.83
C ALA A 285 15.34 18.61 11.11
N LYS A 286 16.60 18.27 10.83
CA LYS A 286 17.50 19.12 10.04
C LYS A 286 17.16 19.15 8.56
N ARG A 287 16.58 18.07 8.01
CA ARG A 287 16.08 18.04 6.61
C ARG A 287 14.79 18.83 6.46
N ALA A 288 13.94 18.78 7.49
CA ALA A 288 12.75 19.60 7.67
C ALA A 288 13.05 21.11 7.76
N ALA A 289 14.13 21.47 8.47
CA ALA A 289 14.47 22.88 8.73
C ALA A 289 15.32 23.57 7.64
N VAL A 290 15.57 22.95 6.48
CA VAL A 290 16.23 23.65 5.36
C VAL A 290 15.20 24.53 4.68
N PRO A 291 15.31 25.88 4.74
CA PRO A 291 14.46 26.74 3.94
C PRO A 291 14.92 26.60 2.48
N THR A 292 13.99 26.22 1.61
CA THR A 292 14.16 26.35 0.16
C THR A 292 14.30 27.84 -0.16
N GLY A 293 15.53 28.29 -0.34
CA GLY A 293 15.88 29.56 -0.98
C GLY A 293 16.02 29.39 -2.48
#